data_AF-A0A3G8H0W0-F1
#
_entry.id   AF-A0A3G8H0W0-F1
#
_cell.length_a   1.000
_cell.length_b   1.000
_cell.length_c   1.000
_cell.angle_alpha   90.00
_cell.angle_beta   90.00
_cell.angle_gamma   90.00
#
_symmetry.space_group_name_H-M   'P 1'
#
loop_
_entity.id
_entity.type
_entity.pdbx_description
1 polymer ?
#
loop_
_entity_poly.entity_id
_entity_poly.type
_entity_poly.pdbx_seq_one_letter_code
_entity_poly.pdbx_strand_id
1 'polypeptide(L)'
;MAGRKAYEPTDDYRKLVKAMASYGVPHEAIATHVVNPQTNKPLSEKTLRLHYRAELDAGSAASKALVAQTVFRHATGKGPGAAAAAIFLAKVRLGWKEPPQGVELTGKDGGPVEQHTTVVDEKKVAAALRKLEDEY
;
A
#
# COMPACT_ATOMS: atom_id res chain seq x y z
N MET A 1 19.15 -33.71 30.38
CA MET A 1 19.46 -32.76 29.29
C MET A 1 19.08 -31.36 29.76
N ALA A 2 20.03 -30.55 30.24
CA ALA A 2 19.73 -29.16 30.56
C ALA A 2 19.46 -28.43 29.23
N GLY A 3 18.19 -28.11 28.97
CA GLY A 3 17.81 -27.36 27.78
C GLY A 3 18.55 -26.03 27.72
N ARG A 4 18.94 -25.60 26.51
CA ARG A 4 19.60 -24.30 26.32
C ARG A 4 18.72 -23.22 26.95
N LYS A 5 19.28 -22.44 27.88
CA LYS A 5 18.56 -21.38 28.59
C LYS A 5 17.94 -20.41 27.58
N ALA A 6 16.69 -20.03 27.80
CA ALA A 6 16.00 -19.08 26.93
C ALA A 6 16.79 -17.77 26.78
N TYR A 7 16.68 -17.15 25.61
CA TYR A 7 17.22 -15.80 25.39
C TYR A 7 16.38 -14.79 26.18
N GLU A 8 17.04 -13.94 26.95
CA GLU A 8 16.38 -12.86 27.70
C GLU A 8 16.63 -11.52 26.99
N PRO A 9 15.59 -10.84 26.52
CA PRO A 9 15.72 -9.52 25.90
C PRO A 9 16.09 -8.46 26.93
N THR A 10 17.09 -7.64 26.61
CA THR A 10 17.53 -6.52 27.46
C THR A 10 16.84 -5.23 27.07
N ASP A 11 16.67 -4.30 28.02
CA ASP A 11 16.04 -3.00 27.76
C ASP A 11 16.77 -2.15 26.72
N ASP A 12 18.11 -2.21 26.67
CA ASP A 12 18.89 -1.47 25.68
C ASP A 12 18.60 -1.97 24.26
N TYR A 13 18.57 -3.29 24.06
CA TYR A 13 18.13 -3.88 22.80
C TYR A 13 16.64 -3.62 22.52
N ARG A 14 15.76 -3.52 23.52
CA ARG A 14 14.35 -3.14 23.27
C ARG A 14 14.25 -1.73 22.69
N LYS A 15 14.97 -0.77 23.28
CA LYS A 15 15.02 0.61 22.76
C LYS A 15 15.63 0.65 21.36
N LEU A 16 16.72 -0.09 21.15
CA LEU A 16 17.38 -0.21 19.86
C LEU A 16 16.43 -0.76 18.79
N VAL A 17 15.76 -1.89 19.07
CA VAL A 17 14.83 -2.54 18.14
C VAL A 17 13.63 -1.65 17.85
N LYS A 18 13.06 -0.99 18.88
CA LYS A 18 11.92 -0.08 18.70
C LYS A 18 12.30 1.12 17.83
N ALA A 19 13.46 1.70 18.07
CA ALA A 19 13.97 2.81 17.28
C ALA A 19 14.17 2.36 15.83
N MET A 20 14.90 1.27 15.61
CA MET A 20 15.18 0.74 14.27
C MET A 20 13.90 0.35 13.51
N ALA A 21 12.90 -0.19 14.19
CA ALA A 21 11.62 -0.50 13.58
C ALA A 21 10.77 0.74 13.26
N SER A 22 10.88 1.80 14.07
CA SER A 22 10.26 3.09 13.72
C SER A 22 10.85 3.70 12.48
N TYR A 23 12.15 3.50 12.25
CA TYR A 23 12.81 3.92 11.03
C TYR A 23 12.46 3.03 9.82
N GLY A 24 11.70 1.94 10.01
CA GLY A 24 11.27 1.03 8.94
C GLY A 24 12.31 0.00 8.53
N VAL A 25 13.32 -0.27 9.37
CA VAL A 25 14.37 -1.26 9.05
C VAL A 25 13.77 -2.67 8.97
N PRO A 26 14.09 -3.47 7.93
CA PRO A 26 13.65 -4.86 7.83
C PRO A 26 14.10 -5.70 9.03
N HIS A 27 13.24 -6.60 9.50
CA HIS A 27 13.48 -7.36 10.73
C HIS A 27 14.75 -8.23 10.66
N GLU A 28 15.11 -8.74 9.49
CA GLU A 28 16.35 -9.52 9.31
C GLU A 28 17.59 -8.68 9.63
N ALA A 29 17.62 -7.43 9.17
CA ALA A 29 18.72 -6.52 9.46
C ALA A 29 18.73 -6.07 10.92
N ILE A 30 17.56 -5.81 11.51
CA ILE A 30 17.48 -5.51 12.96
C ILE A 30 18.07 -6.67 13.78
N ALA A 31 17.88 -7.93 13.36
CA ALA A 31 18.33 -9.10 14.09
C ALA A 31 19.86 -9.22 14.17
N THR A 32 20.60 -8.68 13.19
CA THR A 32 22.07 -8.73 13.17
C THR A 32 22.71 -7.86 14.26
N HIS A 33 22.00 -6.83 14.72
CA HIS A 33 22.46 -5.90 15.75
C HIS A 33 22.17 -6.37 17.18
N VAL A 34 21.33 -7.39 17.33
CA VAL A 34 21.00 -7.95 18.63
C VAL A 34 21.84 -9.20 18.85
N VAL A 35 22.83 -9.12 19.73
CA VAL A 35 23.73 -10.25 20.02
C VAL A 35 23.13 -11.11 21.13
N ASN A 36 23.08 -12.42 20.90
CA ASN A 36 22.73 -13.37 21.94
C ASN A 36 23.94 -13.60 22.86
N PRO A 37 23.86 -13.23 24.15
CA PRO A 37 25.00 -13.32 25.07
C PRO A 37 25.48 -14.75 25.31
N GLN A 38 24.67 -15.77 25.03
CA GLN A 38 25.07 -17.17 25.18
C GLN A 38 25.84 -17.72 23.99
N THR A 39 25.50 -17.29 22.77
CA THR A 39 26.19 -17.75 21.55
C THR A 39 27.22 -16.77 21.02
N ASN A 40 27.27 -15.56 21.57
CA ASN A 40 28.03 -14.43 21.04
C ASN A 40 27.79 -14.21 19.53
N LYS A 41 26.57 -14.54 19.08
CA LYS A 41 26.14 -14.50 17.70
C LYS A 41 24.87 -13.66 17.60
N PRO A 42 24.64 -12.99 16.47
CA PRO A 42 23.39 -12.27 16.26
C PRO A 42 22.16 -13.17 16.34
N LEU A 43 21.01 -12.56 16.60
CA LEU A 43 19.74 -13.26 16.56
C LEU A 43 19.36 -13.62 15.12
N SER A 44 18.59 -14.69 14.97
CA SER A 44 17.84 -14.90 13.74
C SER A 44 16.62 -13.98 13.73
N GLU A 45 16.13 -13.67 12.55
CA GLU A 45 14.90 -12.88 12.38
C GLU A 45 13.71 -13.49 13.15
N LYS A 46 13.60 -14.82 13.17
CA LYS A 46 12.56 -15.54 13.92
C LYS A 46 12.66 -15.28 15.42
N THR A 47 13.86 -15.32 15.98
CA THR A 47 14.09 -15.07 17.41
C THR A 47 13.89 -13.60 17.75
N LEU A 48 14.30 -12.68 16.86
CA LEU A 48 14.02 -11.25 17.03
C LEU A 48 12.50 -11.00 17.13
N ARG A 49 11.71 -11.54 16.20
CA ARG A 49 10.25 -11.41 16.25
C ARG A 49 9.62 -12.08 17.46
N LEU A 50 10.25 -13.11 18.03
CA LEU A 50 9.74 -13.78 19.23
C LEU A 50 9.86 -12.89 20.47
N HIS A 51 10.96 -12.17 20.62
CA HIS A 51 11.27 -11.45 21.86
C HIS A 51 11.02 -9.94 21.79
N TYR A 52 11.06 -9.35 20.59
CA TYR A 52 10.95 -7.91 20.37
C TYR A 52 9.74 -7.51 19.53
N ARG A 53 8.70 -8.36 19.51
CA ARG A 53 7.51 -8.09 18.70
C ARG A 53 6.87 -6.76 19.04
N ALA A 54 6.76 -6.46 20.33
CA ALA A 54 6.14 -5.25 20.82
C ALA A 54 6.89 -4.00 20.34
N GLU A 55 8.22 -4.05 20.32
CA GLU A 55 9.08 -2.97 19.88
C GLU A 55 9.06 -2.79 18.36
N LEU A 56 9.07 -3.89 17.62
CA LEU A 56 8.98 -3.88 16.15
C LEU A 56 7.66 -3.24 15.70
N ASP A 57 6.56 -3.67 16.31
CA ASP A 57 5.24 -3.18 15.98
C ASP A 57 5.05 -1.74 16.47
N ALA A 58 5.45 -1.43 17.71
CA ALA A 58 5.34 -0.07 18.27
C ALA A 58 6.23 0.93 17.54
N GLY A 59 7.40 0.50 17.09
CA GLY A 59 8.29 1.32 16.26
C GLY A 59 7.60 1.66 14.94
N SER A 60 7.21 0.64 14.16
CA SER A 60 6.55 0.84 12.87
C SER A 60 5.25 1.66 12.99
N ALA A 61 4.51 1.44 14.06
CA ALA A 61 3.30 2.19 14.37
C ALA A 61 3.60 3.65 14.73
N ALA A 62 4.63 3.91 15.53
CA ALA A 62 5.00 5.28 15.90
C ALA A 62 5.38 6.11 14.68
N SER A 63 6.13 5.54 13.73
CA SER A 63 6.47 6.28 12.52
C SER A 63 5.28 6.52 11.60
N LYS A 64 4.39 5.53 11.44
CA LYS A 64 3.12 5.71 10.73
C LYS A 64 2.20 6.72 11.42
N ALA A 65 2.21 6.76 12.75
CA ALA A 65 1.38 7.66 13.54
C ALA A 65 1.84 9.12 13.42
N LEU A 66 3.16 9.36 13.36
CA LEU A 66 3.69 10.68 13.05
C LEU A 66 3.28 11.15 11.64
N VAL A 67 3.37 10.24 10.67
CA VAL A 67 2.97 10.51 9.28
C VAL A 67 1.46 10.78 9.19
N ALA A 68 0.65 10.03 9.92
CA ALA A 68 -0.79 10.22 10.01
C ALA A 68 -1.19 11.50 10.76
N GLN A 69 -0.51 11.87 11.83
CA GLN A 69 -0.79 13.10 12.57
C GLN A 69 -0.61 14.34 11.69
N THR A 70 0.36 14.27 10.78
CA THR A 70 0.67 15.34 9.86
C THR A 70 -0.40 15.49 8.78
N VAL A 71 -0.91 14.38 8.25
CA VAL A 71 -2.07 14.38 7.35
C VAL A 71 -3.32 14.86 8.07
N PHE A 72 -3.44 14.43 9.31
CA PHE A 72 -4.57 14.76 10.14
C PHE A 72 -4.66 16.26 10.44
N ARG A 73 -3.57 16.93 10.80
CA ARG A 73 -3.57 18.39 10.97
C ARG A 73 -4.06 19.13 9.71
N HIS A 74 -3.70 18.61 8.55
CA HIS A 74 -3.94 19.28 7.28
C HIS A 74 -5.36 19.08 6.77
N ALA A 75 -5.91 17.90 7.04
CA ALA A 75 -7.32 17.62 6.87
C ALA A 75 -8.23 18.44 7.80
N THR A 76 -7.68 19.11 8.80
CA THR A 76 -8.45 19.62 9.95
C THR A 76 -8.29 21.11 10.21
N GLY A 77 -7.63 21.84 9.31
CA GLY A 77 -8.00 23.23 9.07
C GLY A 77 -9.45 23.28 8.56
N LYS A 78 -10.24 24.23 9.05
CA LYS A 78 -11.69 23.99 9.15
C LYS A 78 -12.48 24.68 8.05
N GLY A 79 -13.05 23.85 7.17
CA GLY A 79 -13.97 24.28 6.13
C GLY A 79 -14.72 23.08 5.53
N PRO A 80 -15.77 23.32 4.71
CA PRO A 80 -16.66 22.27 4.22
C PRO A 80 -15.98 21.15 3.38
N GLY A 81 -14.78 21.37 2.84
CA GLY A 81 -14.05 20.42 1.97
C GLY A 81 -12.89 19.67 2.62
N ALA A 82 -12.68 19.83 3.93
CA ALA A 82 -11.47 19.35 4.60
C ALA A 82 -11.32 17.81 4.60
N ALA A 83 -12.45 17.08 4.49
CA ALA A 83 -12.49 15.62 4.45
C ALA A 83 -12.12 15.02 3.08
N ALA A 84 -12.61 15.60 1.99
CA ALA A 84 -12.13 15.26 0.66
C ALA A 84 -10.63 15.59 0.57
N ALA A 85 -10.21 16.72 1.13
CA ALA A 85 -8.81 17.06 1.27
C ALA A 85 -8.05 16.03 2.11
N ALA A 86 -8.60 15.45 3.17
CA ALA A 86 -8.00 14.42 4.02
C ALA A 86 -7.85 13.05 3.36
N ILE A 87 -8.85 12.64 2.59
CA ILE A 87 -8.91 11.32 1.93
C ILE A 87 -8.07 11.33 0.67
N PHE A 88 -8.19 12.42 -0.09
CA PHE A 88 -7.15 12.80 -1.00
C PHE A 88 -5.81 12.72 -0.26
N LEU A 89 -5.64 13.37 0.88
CA LEU A 89 -4.39 13.37 1.61
C LEU A 89 -3.97 12.02 2.25
N ALA A 90 -4.84 11.03 2.40
CA ALA A 90 -4.46 9.71 2.87
C ALA A 90 -4.12 8.79 1.70
N LYS A 91 -5.00 8.71 0.71
CA LYS A 91 -4.78 7.91 -0.50
C LYS A 91 -3.66 8.49 -1.36
N VAL A 92 -3.68 9.81 -1.54
CA VAL A 92 -2.66 10.58 -2.24
C VAL A 92 -1.45 10.85 -1.35
N ARG A 93 -1.60 11.32 -0.09
CA ARG A 93 -0.42 11.78 0.70
C ARG A 93 0.12 10.76 1.71
N LEU A 94 -0.68 9.83 2.24
CA LEU A 94 -0.13 8.69 2.97
C LEU A 94 0.28 7.54 2.04
N GLY A 95 0.06 7.70 0.71
CA GLY A 95 0.50 6.75 -0.32
C GLY A 95 -0.24 5.42 -0.22
N TRP A 96 -1.39 5.46 0.43
CA TRP A 96 -2.22 4.30 0.68
C TRP A 96 -2.98 4.00 -0.59
N LYS A 97 -2.29 3.27 -1.45
CA LYS A 97 -2.81 2.75 -2.70
C LYS A 97 -3.32 1.34 -2.50
N GLU A 98 -4.33 1.03 -3.29
CA GLU A 98 -4.84 -0.32 -3.39
C GLU A 98 -3.82 -1.17 -4.20
N PRO A 99 -3.62 -2.45 -3.85
CA PRO A 99 -2.74 -3.34 -4.61
C PRO A 99 -3.22 -3.47 -6.07
N PRO A 100 -2.30 -3.61 -7.06
CA PRO A 100 -2.67 -3.60 -8.48
C PRO A 100 -3.60 -4.77 -8.80
N GLN A 101 -4.71 -4.47 -9.48
CA GLN A 101 -5.60 -5.47 -10.07
C GLN A 101 -5.15 -5.72 -11.51
N GLY A 102 -4.84 -6.97 -11.85
CA GLY A 102 -4.56 -7.34 -13.25
C GLY A 102 -5.83 -7.17 -14.07
N VAL A 103 -5.78 -6.36 -15.13
CA VAL A 103 -6.91 -6.16 -16.05
C VAL A 103 -6.64 -6.98 -17.30
N GLU A 104 -7.43 -8.03 -17.51
CA GLU A 104 -7.40 -8.87 -18.70
C GLU A 104 -8.30 -8.28 -19.79
N LEU A 105 -7.75 -8.04 -20.99
CA LEU A 105 -8.47 -7.44 -22.11
C LEU A 105 -8.62 -8.45 -23.25
N THR A 106 -9.84 -8.97 -23.45
CA THR A 106 -10.16 -9.90 -24.54
C THR A 106 -11.35 -9.40 -25.36
N GLY A 107 -11.35 -9.73 -26.64
CA GLY A 107 -12.51 -9.54 -27.52
C GLY A 107 -13.58 -10.59 -27.29
N LYS A 108 -14.56 -10.62 -28.20
CA LYS A 108 -15.71 -11.51 -28.09
C LYS A 108 -15.26 -12.97 -28.03
N ASP A 109 -15.87 -13.74 -27.12
CA ASP A 109 -15.58 -15.16 -26.89
C ASP A 109 -14.09 -15.47 -26.62
N GLY A 110 -13.36 -14.51 -26.04
CA GLY A 110 -11.93 -14.64 -25.76
C GLY A 110 -11.03 -14.39 -26.98
N GLY A 111 -11.61 -14.01 -28.11
CA GLY A 111 -10.89 -13.68 -29.34
C GLY A 111 -10.19 -12.32 -29.29
N PRO A 112 -9.53 -11.91 -30.40
CA PRO A 112 -8.95 -10.58 -30.52
C PRO A 112 -9.99 -9.47 -30.37
N VAL A 113 -9.58 -8.32 -29.83
CA VAL A 113 -10.45 -7.13 -29.76
C VAL A 113 -10.60 -6.56 -31.17
N GLU A 114 -11.83 -6.63 -31.71
CA GLU A 114 -12.15 -6.11 -33.04
C GLU A 114 -12.68 -4.67 -32.95
N GLN A 115 -12.21 -3.80 -33.85
CA GLN A 115 -12.62 -2.41 -33.91
C GLN A 115 -13.33 -2.13 -35.24
N HIS A 116 -14.62 -1.81 -35.18
CA HIS A 116 -15.39 -1.38 -36.36
C HIS A 116 -15.69 0.12 -36.27
N THR A 117 -15.17 0.88 -37.23
CA THR A 117 -15.46 2.31 -37.36
C THR A 117 -16.26 2.52 -38.64
N THR A 118 -17.50 2.96 -38.52
CA THR A 118 -18.32 3.39 -39.67
C THR A 118 -18.26 4.90 -39.79
N VAL A 119 -17.48 5.38 -40.78
CA VAL A 119 -17.58 6.76 -41.24
C VAL A 119 -18.81 6.83 -42.13
N VAL A 120 -19.92 7.30 -41.56
CA VAL A 120 -21.15 7.40 -42.34
C VAL A 120 -21.12 8.72 -43.11
N ASP A 121 -21.03 8.60 -44.44
CA ASP A 121 -20.99 9.73 -45.37
C ASP A 121 -22.33 10.47 -45.33
N GLU A 122 -22.25 11.72 -44.89
CA GLU A 122 -23.37 12.63 -44.79
C GLU A 122 -24.11 12.78 -46.12
N LYS A 123 -23.51 12.46 -47.28
CA LYS A 123 -24.24 12.36 -48.57
C LYS A 123 -25.19 11.17 -48.65
N LYS A 124 -24.82 10.00 -48.13
CA LYS A 124 -25.69 8.80 -48.16
C LYS A 124 -26.83 8.91 -47.16
N VAL A 125 -26.57 9.58 -46.04
CA VAL A 125 -27.56 9.92 -45.02
C VAL A 125 -28.38 11.12 -45.43
N ALA A 126 -27.79 12.14 -46.06
CA ALA A 126 -28.54 13.24 -46.66
C ALA A 126 -29.53 12.66 -47.62
N ALA A 127 -29.20 11.61 -48.34
CA ALA A 127 -30.11 10.96 -49.25
C ALA A 127 -31.18 10.07 -48.58
N ALA A 128 -31.20 9.95 -47.25
CA ALA A 128 -32.42 9.96 -46.43
C ALA A 128 -33.26 11.26 -46.61
N LEU A 129 -32.97 12.05 -47.63
CA LEU A 129 -33.81 13.02 -48.34
C LEU A 129 -34.95 12.32 -49.05
N ARG A 130 -34.87 11.00 -49.11
CA ARG A 130 -35.65 10.19 -49.98
C ARG A 130 -36.35 9.06 -49.18
N LYS A 131 -37.28 9.17 -48.23
CA LYS A 131 -38.10 10.29 -47.73
C LYS A 131 -38.82 11.14 -48.78
N LEU A 132 -38.53 11.08 -50.09
CA LEU A 132 -39.09 10.14 -51.09
C LEU A 132 -40.24 9.41 -50.49
N GLU A 133 -41.37 9.74 -51.06
CA GLU A 133 -42.34 8.70 -51.36
C GLU A 133 -43.06 8.15 -50.15
N ASP A 134 -42.67 8.51 -48.94
CA ASP A 134 -43.55 8.65 -47.77
C ASP A 134 -44.71 9.63 -48.05
N GLU A 135 -44.75 10.27 -49.23
CA GLU A 135 -45.83 11.05 -49.84
C GLU A 135 -46.74 10.24 -50.81
N TYR A 136 -46.59 8.91 -50.93
CA TYR A 136 -47.48 8.04 -51.73
C TYR A 136 -48.40 7.18 -50.88
#